data_AF-A0A348VU11-F1
#
_entry.id   AF-A0A348VU11-F1
#
_cell.length_a   1.000
_cell.length_b   1.000
_cell.length_c   1.000
_cell.angle_alpha   90.00
_cell.angle_beta   90.00
_cell.angle_gamma   90.00
#
_symmetry.space_group_name_H-M   'P 1'
#
loop_
_entity.id
_entity.type
_entity.pdbx_description
1 polymer ?
#
loop_
_entity_poly.entity_id
_entity_poly.type
_entity_poly.pdbx_seq_one_letter_code
_entity_poly.pdbx_strand_id
1 'polypeptide(L)'
;MVGFVVSAVAVRFVFPAVSLEGEAFWILRSSPLPLREFLWAKFWSSLLPLLVLAEILIVISNLLLKVTPFMMYLSAGTVFLMTFGITSLGVGLGAVFPRFRHENAAQIPTGFGGIVYMLLTMLFIGSIITLEAWPVYRIFTAQTMGRTIPASGWAWITLSFVLVLVLNLLALLLPLRMGLRRLEEREI
;
A
#
# COMPACT_ATOMS: atom_id res chain seq x y z
N MET A 1 11.25 -5.37 5.35
CA MET A 1 10.53 -6.57 5.86
C MET A 1 9.10 -6.23 6.26
N VAL A 2 8.85 -5.19 7.06
CA VAL A 2 7.50 -4.79 7.52
C VAL A 2 6.49 -4.64 6.38
N GLY A 3 6.85 -3.96 5.27
CA GLY A 3 5.95 -3.81 4.12
C GLY A 3 5.42 -5.14 3.53
N PHE A 4 6.22 -6.21 3.55
CA PHE A 4 5.76 -7.53 3.09
C PHE A 4 4.75 -8.17 4.05
N VAL A 5 4.95 -8.01 5.36
CA VAL A 5 4.00 -8.48 6.38
C VAL A 5 2.67 -7.74 6.23
N VAL A 6 2.72 -6.42 6.09
CA VAL A 6 1.56 -5.55 5.86
C VAL A 6 0.81 -5.98 4.59
N SER A 7 1.53 -6.24 3.48
CA SER A 7 0.94 -6.75 2.23
C SER A 7 0.25 -8.11 2.42
N ALA A 8 0.85 -9.03 3.18
CA ALA A 8 0.29 -10.36 3.44
C ALA A 8 -0.96 -10.31 4.32
N VAL A 9 -1.04 -9.36 5.25
CA VAL A 9 -2.26 -9.10 6.02
C VAL A 9 -3.31 -8.45 5.11
N ALA A 10 -2.93 -7.47 4.30
CA ALA A 10 -3.83 -6.77 3.38
C ALA A 10 -4.46 -7.71 2.33
N VAL A 11 -3.73 -8.70 1.78
CA VAL A 11 -4.35 -9.66 0.84
C VAL A 11 -5.43 -10.53 1.50
N ARG A 12 -5.36 -10.74 2.82
CA ARG A 12 -6.33 -11.57 3.55
C ARG A 12 -7.55 -10.80 4.01
N PHE A 13 -7.38 -9.53 4.37
CA PHE A 13 -8.45 -8.73 4.97
C PHE A 13 -8.97 -7.62 4.07
N VAL A 14 -8.13 -7.00 3.24
CA VAL A 14 -8.51 -5.84 2.41
C VAL A 14 -8.90 -6.26 1.00
N PHE A 15 -8.10 -7.11 0.37
CA PHE A 15 -8.39 -7.59 -0.99
C PHE A 15 -9.76 -8.28 -1.12
N PRO A 16 -10.14 -9.24 -0.25
CA PRO A 16 -11.46 -9.84 -0.33
C PRO A 16 -12.56 -8.94 0.24
N ALA A 17 -12.24 -7.86 0.95
CA ALA A 17 -13.25 -7.02 1.60
C ALA A 17 -14.33 -6.57 0.60
N VAL A 18 -13.91 -6.08 -0.57
CA VAL A 18 -14.84 -5.62 -1.61
C VAL A 18 -15.70 -6.76 -2.16
N SER A 19 -15.13 -7.97 -2.28
CA SER A 19 -15.87 -9.15 -2.73
C SER A 19 -16.81 -9.72 -1.67
N LEU A 20 -16.48 -9.59 -0.37
CA LEU A 20 -17.31 -10.07 0.75
C LEU A 20 -18.56 -9.22 0.96
N GLU A 21 -18.48 -7.90 0.79
CA GLU A 21 -19.67 -7.04 0.76
C GLU A 21 -20.46 -7.20 -0.54
N GLY A 22 -19.85 -7.79 -1.56
CA GLY A 22 -20.45 -8.27 -2.80
C GLY A 22 -21.72 -9.10 -2.69
N GLU A 23 -21.75 -10.01 -1.71
CA GLU A 23 -22.94 -10.85 -1.41
C GLU A 23 -24.13 -9.98 -0.96
N ALA A 24 -23.87 -8.84 -0.31
CA ALA A 24 -24.86 -7.82 0.06
C ALA A 24 -24.90 -6.62 -0.91
N PHE A 25 -24.13 -6.65 -2.00
CA PHE A 25 -24.01 -5.54 -2.94
C PHE A 25 -25.33 -5.26 -3.67
N TRP A 26 -26.20 -6.26 -3.80
CA TRP A 26 -27.57 -6.10 -4.28
C TRP A 26 -28.45 -5.23 -3.36
N ILE A 27 -28.16 -5.20 -2.04
CA ILE A 27 -28.86 -4.35 -1.06
C ILE A 27 -28.26 -2.94 -1.04
N LEU A 28 -26.94 -2.80 -1.23
CA LEU A 28 -26.32 -1.49 -1.43
C LEU A 28 -26.72 -0.84 -2.77
N ARG A 29 -27.09 -1.64 -3.78
CA ARG A 29 -27.59 -1.19 -5.09
C ARG A 29 -28.91 -0.40 -4.99
N SER A 30 -29.71 -0.61 -3.94
CA SER A 30 -30.91 0.19 -3.68
C SER A 30 -30.64 1.40 -2.79
N SER A 31 -29.40 1.58 -2.31
CA SER A 31 -29.00 2.77 -1.57
C SER A 31 -28.58 3.89 -2.55
N PRO A 32 -28.94 5.16 -2.28
CA PRO A 32 -28.60 6.30 -3.14
C PRO A 32 -27.12 6.74 -3.01
N LEU A 33 -26.22 5.84 -2.58
CA LEU A 33 -24.82 6.17 -2.34
C LEU A 33 -23.99 6.00 -3.62
N PRO A 34 -23.22 7.02 -4.04
CA PRO A 34 -22.36 6.90 -5.22
C PRO A 34 -21.23 5.90 -4.95
N LEU A 35 -20.94 5.03 -5.93
CA LEU A 35 -19.89 4.00 -5.88
C LEU A 35 -18.51 4.52 -5.43
N ARG A 36 -18.22 5.79 -5.73
CA ARG A 36 -17.01 6.48 -5.30
C ARG A 36 -16.94 6.63 -3.79
N GLU A 37 -18.00 7.06 -3.14
CA GLU A 37 -18.04 7.22 -1.68
C GLU A 37 -17.95 5.87 -0.97
N PHE A 38 -18.57 4.85 -1.54
CA PHE A 38 -18.45 3.47 -1.05
C PHE A 38 -16.99 2.99 -1.04
N LEU A 39 -16.27 3.11 -2.16
CA LEU A 39 -14.85 2.71 -2.22
C LEU A 39 -13.96 3.52 -1.27
N TRP A 40 -14.21 4.81 -1.12
CA TRP A 40 -13.43 5.66 -0.20
C TRP A 40 -13.71 5.34 1.27
N ALA A 41 -14.97 5.13 1.65
CA ALA A 41 -15.32 4.70 3.00
C ALA A 41 -14.63 3.37 3.35
N LYS A 42 -14.60 2.45 2.39
CA LYS A 42 -13.93 1.16 2.53
C LYS A 42 -12.42 1.26 2.63
N PHE A 43 -11.82 2.12 1.82
CA PHE A 43 -10.41 2.44 1.89
C PHE A 43 -10.03 2.95 3.28
N TRP A 44 -10.75 3.92 3.82
CA TRP A 44 -10.46 4.48 5.16
C TRP A 44 -10.69 3.46 6.28
N SER A 45 -11.77 2.69 6.21
CA SER A 45 -12.06 1.62 7.16
C SER A 45 -10.97 0.54 7.19
N SER A 46 -10.41 0.20 6.03
CA SER A 46 -9.33 -0.79 5.90
C SER A 46 -7.96 -0.21 6.25
N LEU A 47 -7.73 1.07 5.95
CA LEU A 47 -6.45 1.73 6.13
C LEU A 47 -6.11 1.89 7.61
N LEU A 48 -7.06 2.36 8.43
CA LEU A 48 -6.85 2.59 9.87
C LEU A 48 -6.23 1.39 10.61
N PRO A 49 -6.83 0.18 10.59
CA PRO A 49 -6.28 -0.97 11.29
C PRO A 49 -4.93 -1.42 10.71
N LEU A 50 -4.75 -1.32 9.39
CA LEU A 50 -3.49 -1.67 8.72
C LEU A 50 -2.36 -0.71 9.07
N LEU A 51 -2.66 0.58 9.16
CA LEU A 51 -1.70 1.62 9.49
C LEU A 51 -1.25 1.50 10.94
N VAL A 52 -2.19 1.27 11.87
CA VAL A 52 -1.84 0.99 13.27
C VAL A 52 -0.93 -0.24 13.37
N LEU A 53 -1.27 -1.33 12.68
CA LEU A 53 -0.44 -2.53 12.65
C LEU A 53 0.95 -2.26 12.06
N ALA A 54 1.02 -1.56 10.93
CA ALA A 54 2.27 -1.26 10.23
C ALA A 54 3.21 -0.39 11.09
N GLU A 55 2.68 0.67 11.71
CA GLU A 55 3.43 1.58 12.57
C GLU A 55 3.95 0.88 13.84
N ILE A 56 3.12 0.07 14.49
CA ILE A 56 3.56 -0.72 15.66
C ILE A 56 4.70 -1.66 15.26
N LEU A 57 4.56 -2.36 14.12
CA LEU A 57 5.58 -3.29 13.67
C LEU A 57 6.91 -2.59 13.33
N ILE A 58 6.88 -1.45 12.64
CA ILE A 58 8.12 -0.74 12.28
C ILE A 58 8.79 -0.10 13.50
N VAL A 59 8.02 0.49 14.41
CA VAL A 59 8.56 1.08 15.64
C VAL A 59 9.23 0.01 16.51
N ILE A 60 8.55 -1.11 16.77
CA ILE A 60 9.13 -2.22 17.55
C ILE A 60 10.37 -2.77 16.84
N SER A 61 10.31 -2.99 15.53
CA SER A 61 11.45 -3.51 14.75
C SER A 61 12.66 -2.58 14.86
N ASN A 62 12.45 -1.26 14.73
CA ASN A 62 13.51 -0.26 14.83
C ASN A 62 14.12 -0.18 16.24
N LEU A 63 13.29 -0.29 17.28
CA LEU A 63 13.76 -0.31 18.67
C LEU A 63 14.61 -1.55 18.96
N LEU A 64 14.17 -2.72 18.48
CA LEU A 64 14.92 -3.97 18.62
C LEU A 64 16.27 -3.92 17.88
N LEU A 65 16.29 -3.29 16.71
CA LEU A 65 17.49 -3.11 15.88
C LEU A 65 18.40 -1.97 16.34
N LYS A 66 17.99 -1.18 17.36
CA LYS A 66 18.73 -0.03 17.90
C LYS A 66 19.24 0.93 16.81
N VAL A 67 18.38 1.21 15.84
CA VAL A 67 18.72 2.12 14.72
C VAL A 67 18.81 3.57 15.19
N THR A 68 19.49 4.41 14.41
CA THR A 68 19.60 5.84 14.71
C THR A 68 18.22 6.53 14.62
N PRO A 69 17.99 7.63 15.37
CA PRO A 69 16.71 8.35 15.32
C PRO A 69 16.33 8.81 13.91
N PHE A 70 17.32 9.18 13.08
CA PHE A 70 17.10 9.54 11.68
C PHE A 70 16.48 8.38 10.88
N MET A 71 17.06 7.17 10.99
CA MET A 71 16.54 5.99 10.31
C MET A 71 15.16 5.58 10.83
N MET A 72 14.90 5.82 12.12
CA MET A 72 13.59 5.55 12.72
C MET A 72 12.49 6.40 12.08
N TYR A 73 12.66 7.72 12.01
CA TYR A 73 11.66 8.59 11.38
C TYR A 73 11.51 8.32 9.88
N LEU A 74 12.64 8.07 9.20
CA LEU A 74 12.63 7.78 7.77
C LEU A 74 11.80 6.52 7.48
N SER A 75 12.15 5.41 8.12
CA SER A 75 11.49 4.13 7.89
C SER A 75 10.03 4.12 8.33
N ALA A 76 9.69 4.81 9.43
CA ALA A 76 8.30 5.01 9.83
C ALA A 76 7.53 5.79 8.75
N GLY A 77 8.06 6.91 8.27
CA GLY A 77 7.45 7.69 7.20
C GLY A 77 7.27 6.91 5.89
N THR A 78 8.25 6.09 5.51
CA THR A 78 8.13 5.22 4.34
C THR A 78 7.04 4.17 4.52
N VAL A 79 6.99 3.48 5.67
CA VAL A 79 5.97 2.46 5.95
C VAL A 79 4.57 3.07 6.02
N PHE A 80 4.44 4.24 6.63
CA PHE A 80 3.21 5.03 6.63
C PHE A 80 2.69 5.22 5.20
N LEU A 81 3.51 5.81 4.33
CA LEU A 81 3.14 6.07 2.92
C LEU A 81 2.85 4.79 2.13
N MET A 82 3.69 3.77 2.28
CA MET A 82 3.49 2.47 1.64
C MET A 82 2.14 1.86 2.00
N THR A 83 1.69 2.01 3.25
CA THR A 83 0.43 1.44 3.72
C THR A 83 -0.78 2.02 2.99
N PHE A 84 -0.74 3.30 2.59
CA PHE A 84 -1.75 3.89 1.71
C PHE A 84 -1.76 3.20 0.34
N GLY A 85 -0.59 3.00 -0.27
CA GLY A 85 -0.47 2.33 -1.57
C GLY A 85 -0.92 0.87 -1.54
N ILE A 86 -0.52 0.10 -0.51
CA ILE A 86 -0.91 -1.30 -0.32
C ILE A 86 -2.42 -1.42 -0.13
N THR A 87 -3.01 -0.58 0.73
CA THR A 87 -4.46 -0.58 0.97
C THR A 87 -5.23 -0.21 -0.31
N SER A 88 -4.75 0.79 -1.06
CA SER A 88 -5.35 1.19 -2.34
C SER A 88 -5.30 0.06 -3.37
N LEU A 89 -4.16 -0.62 -3.52
CA LEU A 89 -4.03 -1.78 -4.39
C LEU A 89 -5.02 -2.89 -3.98
N GLY A 90 -5.20 -3.10 -2.68
CA GLY A 90 -6.12 -4.12 -2.14
C GLY A 90 -7.57 -3.82 -2.49
N VAL A 91 -8.04 -2.61 -2.13
CA VAL A 91 -9.42 -2.18 -2.39
C VAL A 91 -9.67 -2.02 -3.90
N GLY A 92 -8.76 -1.38 -4.62
CA GLY A 92 -8.86 -1.11 -6.04
C GLY A 92 -8.87 -2.38 -6.88
N LEU A 93 -7.91 -3.29 -6.68
CA LEU A 93 -7.89 -4.56 -7.43
C LEU A 93 -9.02 -5.50 -6.99
N GLY A 94 -9.42 -5.46 -5.72
CA GLY A 94 -10.62 -6.15 -5.24
C GLY A 94 -11.91 -5.67 -5.93
N ALA A 95 -11.97 -4.39 -6.29
CA ALA A 95 -13.06 -3.80 -7.08
C ALA A 95 -12.95 -4.08 -8.59
N VAL A 96 -11.74 -4.22 -9.14
CA VAL A 96 -11.51 -4.57 -10.57
C VAL A 96 -11.85 -6.04 -10.87
N PHE A 97 -11.57 -6.94 -9.93
CA PHE A 97 -11.83 -8.38 -10.05
C PHE A 97 -12.87 -8.87 -9.03
N PRO A 98 -14.09 -8.32 -9.03
CA PRO A 98 -15.09 -8.70 -8.05
C PRO A 98 -15.54 -10.14 -8.32
N ARG A 99 -15.40 -11.01 -7.33
CA ARG A 99 -15.87 -12.40 -7.38
C ARG A 99 -16.98 -12.60 -6.35
N PHE A 100 -18.22 -12.36 -6.78
CA PHE A 100 -19.44 -12.45 -5.96
C PHE A 100 -20.11 -13.85 -5.93
N ARG A 101 -19.48 -14.87 -6.51
CA ARG A 101 -20.06 -16.22 -6.68
C ARG A 101 -19.05 -17.31 -6.34
N HIS A 102 -18.55 -17.37 -5.11
CA HIS A 102 -17.77 -18.52 -4.63
C HIS A 102 -18.25 -18.91 -3.22
N GLU A 103 -18.53 -20.19 -2.99
CA GLU A 103 -18.99 -20.77 -1.71
C GLU A 103 -17.96 -20.66 -0.57
N ASN A 104 -16.70 -20.32 -0.87
CA ASN A 104 -15.62 -20.21 0.11
C ASN A 104 -14.84 -18.89 -0.05
N ALA A 105 -15.17 -17.91 0.80
CA ALA A 105 -14.45 -16.65 0.97
C ALA A 105 -12.91 -16.81 1.11
N ALA A 106 -12.47 -17.93 1.69
CA ALA A 106 -11.06 -18.26 1.89
C ALA A 106 -10.27 -18.49 0.59
N GLN A 107 -10.94 -18.74 -0.55
CA GLN A 107 -10.29 -18.96 -1.86
C GLN A 107 -10.14 -17.67 -2.69
N ILE A 108 -10.74 -16.56 -2.26
CA ILE A 108 -10.65 -15.28 -2.98
C ILE A 108 -9.19 -14.78 -3.09
N PRO A 109 -8.37 -14.82 -2.01
CA PRO A 109 -6.96 -14.41 -2.07
C PRO A 109 -6.08 -15.32 -2.92
N THR A 110 -6.46 -16.58 -3.15
CA THR A 110 -5.70 -17.54 -3.97
C THR A 110 -6.12 -17.56 -5.43
N GLY A 111 -7.17 -16.82 -5.80
CA GLY A 111 -7.59 -16.65 -7.18
C GLY A 111 -6.68 -15.72 -7.99
N PHE A 112 -6.95 -15.62 -9.30
CA PHE A 112 -6.18 -14.79 -10.23
C PHE A 112 -6.00 -13.33 -9.76
N GLY A 113 -7.06 -12.70 -9.23
CA GLY A 113 -6.98 -11.33 -8.73
C GLY A 113 -6.04 -11.18 -7.52
N GLY A 114 -6.01 -12.18 -6.63
CA GLY A 114 -5.10 -12.20 -5.49
C GLY A 114 -3.65 -12.37 -5.93
N ILE A 115 -3.38 -13.22 -6.93
CA ILE A 115 -2.04 -13.35 -7.53
C ILE A 115 -1.58 -12.02 -8.15
N VAL A 116 -2.45 -11.36 -8.93
CA VAL A 116 -2.16 -10.04 -9.53
C VAL A 116 -1.88 -9.00 -8.43
N TYR A 117 -2.69 -8.97 -7.37
CA TYR A 117 -2.45 -8.12 -6.21
C TYR A 117 -1.08 -8.40 -5.58
N MET A 118 -0.73 -9.66 -5.34
CA MET A 118 0.54 -10.03 -4.72
C MET A 118 1.72 -9.58 -5.57
N LEU A 119 1.68 -9.82 -6.89
CA LEU A 119 2.73 -9.41 -7.82
C LEU A 119 2.90 -7.89 -7.86
N LEU A 120 1.80 -7.14 -8.00
CA LEU A 120 1.85 -5.68 -8.05
C LEU A 120 2.32 -5.07 -6.74
N THR A 121 1.87 -5.61 -5.60
CA THR A 121 2.28 -5.12 -4.28
C THR A 121 3.75 -5.45 -4.01
N MET A 122 4.22 -6.63 -4.43
CA MET A 122 5.63 -7.01 -4.35
C MET A 122 6.52 -6.10 -5.22
N LEU A 123 6.09 -5.81 -6.46
CA LEU A 123 6.79 -4.89 -7.33
C LEU A 123 6.84 -3.47 -6.75
N PHE A 124 5.71 -2.99 -6.20
CA PHE A 124 5.60 -1.69 -5.56
C PHE A 124 6.56 -1.55 -4.37
N ILE A 125 6.52 -2.50 -3.43
CA ILE A 125 7.40 -2.51 -2.26
C ILE A 125 8.87 -2.59 -2.70
N GLY A 126 9.20 -3.50 -3.63
CA GLY A 126 10.56 -3.65 -4.14
C GLY A 126 11.10 -2.39 -4.82
N SER A 127 10.24 -1.67 -5.55
CA SER A 127 10.63 -0.42 -6.23
C SER A 127 10.97 0.68 -5.23
N ILE A 128 10.14 0.88 -4.20
CA ILE A 128 10.41 1.89 -3.18
C ILE A 128 11.69 1.55 -2.40
N ILE A 129 11.85 0.30 -1.96
CA ILE A 129 13.05 -0.13 -1.22
C ILE A 129 14.31 0.11 -2.06
N THR A 130 14.27 -0.23 -3.36
CA THR A 130 15.42 -0.03 -4.25
C THR A 130 15.78 1.45 -4.40
N LEU A 131 14.77 2.32 -4.52
CA LEU A 131 14.96 3.76 -4.63
C LEU A 131 15.48 4.40 -3.34
N GLU A 132 15.09 3.88 -2.17
CA GLU A 132 15.54 4.39 -0.87
C GLU A 132 16.88 3.81 -0.41
N ALA A 133 17.22 2.58 -0.80
CA ALA A 133 18.44 1.90 -0.38
C ALA A 133 19.70 2.73 -0.68
N TRP A 134 19.75 3.35 -1.85
CA TRP A 134 20.89 4.18 -2.26
C TRP A 134 21.05 5.48 -1.46
N PRO A 135 20.01 6.35 -1.33
CA PRO A 135 20.05 7.52 -0.44
C PRO A 135 20.40 7.18 0.99
N VAL A 136 19.77 6.15 1.55
CA VAL A 136 19.94 5.70 2.94
C VAL A 136 21.39 5.29 3.18
N TYR A 137 21.96 4.47 2.28
CA TYR A 137 23.36 4.07 2.36
C TYR A 137 24.30 5.27 2.34
N ARG A 138 24.08 6.22 1.41
CA ARG A 138 24.93 7.42 1.27
C ARG A 138 24.88 8.32 2.51
N ILE A 139 23.69 8.55 3.07
CA ILE A 139 23.52 9.37 4.29
C ILE A 139 24.19 8.68 5.48
N PHE A 140 23.99 7.37 5.62
CA PHE A 140 24.57 6.59 6.71
C PHE A 140 26.11 6.55 6.67
N THR A 141 26.70 6.32 5.49
CA THR A 141 28.16 6.35 5.32
C THR A 141 28.74 7.74 5.53
N ALA A 142 28.04 8.80 5.11
CA ALA A 142 28.49 10.18 5.36
C ALA A 142 28.52 10.52 6.86
N GLN A 143 27.48 10.11 7.62
CA GLN A 143 27.41 10.32 9.07
C GLN A 143 28.47 9.52 9.84
N THR A 144 28.74 8.28 9.43
CA THR A 144 29.71 7.40 10.11
C THR A 144 31.17 7.71 9.77
N MET A 145 31.46 8.12 8.53
CA MET A 145 32.82 8.45 8.09
C MET A 145 33.19 9.93 8.19
N GLY A 146 32.28 10.79 8.69
CA GLY A 146 32.49 12.24 8.81
C GLY A 146 32.70 12.95 7.47
N ARG A 147 32.23 12.36 6.36
CA ARG A 147 32.39 12.92 5.01
C ARG A 147 31.22 13.86 4.68
N THR A 148 31.52 15.03 4.14
CA THR A 148 30.49 15.96 3.64
C THR A 148 29.91 15.47 2.32
N ILE A 149 28.58 15.48 2.20
CA ILE A 149 27.90 15.14 0.96
C ILE A 149 27.97 16.37 0.04
N PRO A 150 28.53 16.26 -1.18
CA PRO A 150 28.56 17.38 -2.13
C PRO A 150 27.14 17.80 -2.51
N ALA A 151 26.93 19.06 -2.90
CA ALA A 151 25.61 19.60 -3.26
C ALA A 151 24.90 18.80 -4.37
N SER A 152 25.67 18.26 -5.33
CA SER A 152 25.16 17.35 -6.37
C SER A 152 24.61 16.03 -5.78
N GLY A 153 25.23 15.51 -4.71
CA GLY A 153 24.74 14.34 -4.00
C GLY A 153 23.40 14.59 -3.29
N TRP A 154 23.22 15.77 -2.72
CA TRP A 154 21.94 16.19 -2.13
C TRP A 154 20.82 16.26 -3.18
N ALA A 155 21.12 16.78 -4.39
CA ALA A 155 20.15 16.83 -5.48
C ALA A 155 19.62 15.43 -5.86
N TRP A 156 20.51 14.43 -5.98
CA TRP A 156 20.13 13.04 -6.26
C TRP A 156 19.32 12.41 -5.13
N ILE A 157 19.67 12.70 -3.86
CA ILE A 157 18.91 12.24 -2.69
C ILE A 157 17.48 12.80 -2.73
N THR A 158 17.32 14.12 -2.94
CA THR A 158 16.00 14.73 -3.06
C THR A 158 15.20 14.16 -4.23
N LEU A 159 15.85 13.90 -5.38
CA LEU A 159 15.18 13.28 -6.52
C LEU A 159 14.66 11.88 -6.21
N SER A 160 15.45 11.05 -5.52
CA SER A 160 15.00 9.73 -5.07
C SER A 160 13.79 9.80 -4.14
N PHE A 161 13.78 10.72 -3.16
CA PHE A 161 12.62 10.91 -2.29
C PHE A 161 11.38 11.40 -3.03
N VAL A 162 11.56 12.31 -3.99
CA VAL A 162 10.46 12.76 -4.86
C VAL A 162 9.90 11.60 -5.68
N LEU A 163 10.75 10.74 -6.24
CA LEU A 163 10.31 9.56 -6.99
C LEU A 163 9.53 8.57 -6.10
N VAL A 164 9.97 8.36 -4.85
CA VAL A 164 9.24 7.53 -3.88
C VAL A 164 7.85 8.12 -3.58
N LEU A 165 7.75 9.43 -3.38
CA LEU A 165 6.47 10.10 -3.17
C LEU A 165 5.55 9.95 -4.39
N VAL A 166 6.09 10.15 -5.60
CA VAL A 166 5.33 9.96 -6.85
C VAL A 166 4.82 8.53 -6.97
N LEU A 167 5.66 7.53 -6.72
CA LEU A 167 5.26 6.12 -6.78
C LEU A 167 4.16 5.79 -5.76
N ASN A 168 4.27 6.29 -4.53
CA ASN A 168 3.22 6.12 -3.52
C ASN A 168 1.91 6.77 -3.97
N LEU A 169 1.98 7.98 -4.53
CA LEU A 169 0.79 8.69 -5.01
C LEU A 169 0.13 7.97 -6.18
N LEU A 170 0.93 7.42 -7.11
CA LEU A 170 0.44 6.61 -8.22
C LEU A 170 -0.21 5.31 -7.71
N ALA A 171 0.43 4.61 -6.76
CA ALA A 171 -0.12 3.40 -6.15
C ALA A 171 -1.40 3.69 -5.32
N LEU A 172 -1.56 4.90 -4.79
CA LEU A 172 -2.78 5.34 -4.13
C LEU A 172 -3.90 5.66 -5.12
N LEU A 173 -3.62 6.39 -6.20
CA LEU A 173 -4.67 6.94 -7.06
C LEU A 173 -5.08 6.00 -8.20
N LEU A 174 -4.13 5.28 -8.82
CA LEU A 174 -4.41 4.45 -9.99
C LEU A 174 -5.36 3.29 -9.68
N PRO A 175 -5.13 2.47 -8.64
CA PRO A 175 -5.97 1.30 -8.37
C PRO A 175 -7.40 1.69 -8.00
N LEU A 176 -7.56 2.75 -7.19
CA LEU A 176 -8.88 3.29 -6.83
C LEU A 176 -9.65 3.79 -8.05
N ARG A 177 -8.98 4.52 -8.96
CA ARG A 177 -9.61 4.99 -10.21
C ARG A 177 -9.97 3.84 -11.14
N MET A 178 -9.10 2.83 -11.26
CA MET A 178 -9.37 1.64 -12.07
C MET A 178 -10.53 0.82 -11.50
N GLY A 179 -10.57 0.64 -10.17
CA GLY A 179 -11.66 -0.03 -9.47
C GLY A 179 -13.00 0.66 -9.66
N LEU A 180 -13.03 1.99 -9.55
CA LEU A 180 -14.23 2.79 -9.76
C LEU A 180 -14.76 2.66 -11.19
N ARG A 181 -13.91 2.87 -12.21
CA ARG A 181 -14.31 2.75 -13.63
C ARG A 181 -14.88 1.38 -13.97
N ARG A 182 -14.25 0.31 -13.44
CA ARG A 182 -14.71 -1.06 -13.67
C ARG A 182 -16.04 -1.38 -12.98
N LEU A 183 -16.37 -0.70 -11.88
CA LEU A 183 -17.67 -0.80 -11.24
C LEU A 183 -18.74 -0.02 -12.02
N GLU A 184 -18.41 1.19 -12.48
CA GLU A 184 -19.29 2.03 -13.32
C GLU A 184 -19.62 1.34 -14.66
N GLU A 185 -18.64 0.71 -15.32
CA GLU A 185 -18.86 -0.04 -16.57
C GLU A 185 -19.80 -1.24 -16.42
N ARG A 186 -19.97 -1.77 -15.20
CA ARG A 186 -20.90 -2.87 -14.89
C ARG A 186 -22.29 -2.37 -14.47
N GLU A 187 -22.47 -1.05 -14.37
CA GLU A 187 -23.74 -0.39 -14.04
C GLU A 187 -24.61 -0.20 -15.29
N ILE A 188 -24.02 -0.30 -16.49
CA ILE A 188 -24.69 -0.29 -17.81
C ILE A 188 -25.02 -1.72 -18.25
#